data_AF-A0A3N5Q652-F1
#
_entry.id   AF-A0A3N5Q652-F1
#
_cell.length_a   1.000
_cell.length_b   1.000
_cell.length_c   1.000
_cell.angle_alpha   90.00
_cell.angle_beta   90.00
_cell.angle_gamma   90.00
#
_symmetry.space_group_name_H-M   'P 1'
#
loop_
_entity.id
_entity.type
_entity.pdbx_description
1 polymer ?
#
loop_
_entity_poly.entity_id
_entity_poly.type
_entity_poly.pdbx_seq_one_letter_code
_entity_poly.pdbx_strand_id
1 'polypeptide(L)'
;MNFNISLIILFFCLMFFNLTAQEKYEYTPETDTLVLQKLEQWQNYKLGLMMHWGPYSQWGVTESWTICSEDWIRRKSDNYNEYNIEYEGLKKT
;
A
#
# COMPACT_ATOMS: atom_id res chain seq x y z
N MET A 1 -36.33 9.23 -36.10
CA MET A 1 -36.78 9.54 -34.71
C MET A 1 -36.54 8.38 -33.74
N ASN A 2 -36.82 7.13 -34.13
CA ASN A 2 -36.72 5.96 -33.23
C ASN A 2 -35.27 5.57 -32.81
N PHE A 3 -34.27 5.81 -33.65
CA PHE A 3 -32.88 5.44 -33.36
C PHE A 3 -32.29 6.23 -32.17
N ASN A 4 -32.53 7.55 -32.13
CA ASN A 4 -32.05 8.41 -31.05
C ASN A 4 -32.75 8.13 -29.72
N ILE A 5 -34.04 7.77 -29.77
CA ILE A 5 -34.80 7.36 -28.58
C ILE A 5 -34.22 6.06 -27.99
N SER A 6 -33.86 5.09 -28.85
CA SER A 6 -33.24 3.84 -28.42
C SER A 6 -31.88 4.06 -27.73
N LEU A 7 -31.08 5.01 -28.24
CA LEU A 7 -29.80 5.38 -27.63
C LEU A 7 -29.96 6.02 -26.24
N ILE A 8 -30.97 6.89 -26.09
CA ILE A 8 -31.27 7.54 -24.81
C ILE A 8 -31.73 6.49 -23.78
N ILE A 9 -32.55 5.53 -24.19
CA ILE A 9 -32.98 4.42 -23.33
C ILE A 9 -31.77 3.57 -22.91
N LEU A 10 -30.88 3.23 -23.84
CA LEU A 10 -29.68 2.46 -23.53
C LEU A 10 -28.74 3.20 -22.56
N PHE A 11 -28.55 4.51 -22.75
CA PHE A 11 -27.76 5.34 -21.85
C PHE A 11 -28.35 5.37 -20.43
N PHE A 12 -29.67 5.54 -20.32
CA PHE A 12 -30.36 5.48 -19.03
C PHE A 12 -30.25 4.09 -18.40
N CYS A 13 -30.36 3.00 -19.16
CA CYS A 13 -30.17 1.64 -18.65
C CYS A 13 -28.77 1.43 -18.07
N LEU A 14 -27.73 1.97 -18.71
CA LEU A 14 -26.35 1.85 -18.24
C LEU A 14 -26.10 2.63 -16.94
N MET A 15 -26.84 3.71 -16.68
CA MET A 15 -26.73 4.48 -15.43
C MET A 15 -27.28 3.74 -14.20
N PHE A 16 -28.11 2.71 -14.38
CA PHE A 16 -28.66 1.90 -13.28
C PHE A 16 -27.82 0.66 -12.94
N PHE A 17 -26.75 0.39 -13.69
CA PHE A 17 -25.81 -0.68 -13.35
C PHE A 17 -24.86 -0.21 -12.24
N ASN A 18 -25.04 -0.77 -11.04
CA ASN A 18 -24.11 -0.57 -9.93
C ASN A 18 -22.85 -1.43 -10.19
N LEU A 19 -21.80 -0.82 -10.73
CA LEU A 19 -20.48 -1.41 -10.82
C LEU A 19 -19.81 -1.34 -9.45
N THR A 20 -19.75 -2.46 -8.72
CA THR A 20 -18.96 -2.57 -7.50
C THR A 20 -17.55 -3.03 -7.87
N ALA A 21 -16.60 -2.09 -7.98
CA ALA A 21 -15.20 -2.40 -8.31
C ALA A 21 -14.38 -2.96 -7.13
N GLN A 22 -14.92 -2.84 -5.90
CA GLN A 22 -14.18 -3.16 -4.69
C GLN A 22 -14.61 -4.52 -4.15
N GLU A 23 -13.63 -5.39 -3.87
CA GLU A 23 -13.85 -6.65 -3.17
C GLU A 23 -14.34 -6.35 -1.76
N LYS A 24 -15.56 -6.81 -1.45
CA LYS A 24 -16.18 -6.57 -0.15
C LYS A 24 -15.71 -7.65 0.82
N TYR A 25 -14.66 -7.36 1.57
CA TYR A 25 -14.26 -8.19 2.70
C TYR A 25 -15.19 -7.90 3.88
N GLU A 26 -15.89 -8.93 4.36
CA GLU A 26 -16.62 -8.84 5.60
C GLU A 26 -15.65 -8.97 6.77
N TYR A 27 -15.64 -7.98 7.67
CA TYR A 27 -14.79 -8.02 8.85
C TYR A 27 -15.21 -9.19 9.75
N THR A 28 -14.28 -10.09 10.04
CA THR A 28 -14.47 -11.15 11.04
C THR A 28 -13.84 -10.68 12.35
N PRO A 29 -14.62 -10.46 13.42
CA PRO A 29 -14.07 -10.00 14.68
C PRO A 29 -13.18 -11.05 15.34
N GLU A 30 -12.07 -10.60 15.92
CA GLU A 30 -11.21 -11.44 16.76
C GLU A 30 -11.99 -11.97 17.98
N THR A 31 -11.90 -13.28 18.23
CA THR A 31 -12.60 -13.95 19.35
C THR A 31 -11.66 -14.40 20.48
N ASP A 32 -10.34 -14.41 20.23
CA ASP A 32 -9.35 -14.74 21.24
C ASP A 32 -9.32 -13.65 22.32
N THR A 33 -9.65 -14.04 23.55
CA THR A 33 -9.74 -13.14 24.70
C THR A 33 -8.41 -12.47 25.03
N LEU A 34 -7.27 -13.14 24.81
CA LEU A 34 -5.95 -12.56 25.04
C LEU A 34 -5.61 -11.50 23.99
N VAL A 35 -6.07 -11.67 22.74
CA VAL A 35 -5.90 -10.66 21.69
C VAL A 35 -6.77 -9.45 21.99
N LEU A 36 -8.04 -9.66 22.36
CA LEU A 36 -8.97 -8.58 22.70
C LEU A 36 -8.47 -7.73 23.88
N GLN A 37 -7.95 -8.37 24.94
CA GLN A 37 -7.36 -7.66 26.08
C GLN A 37 -6.13 -6.83 25.67
N LYS A 38 -5.26 -7.37 24.81
CA LYS A 38 -4.12 -6.61 24.28
C LYS A 38 -4.60 -5.42 23.46
N LEU A 39 -5.61 -5.58 22.60
CA LEU A 39 -6.18 -4.50 21.80
C LEU A 39 -6.76 -3.40 22.68
N GLU A 40 -7.51 -3.75 23.72
CA GLU A 40 -8.04 -2.79 24.70
C GLU A 40 -6.92 -1.99 25.37
N GLN A 41 -5.86 -2.68 25.84
CA GLN A 41 -4.68 -2.03 26.40
C GLN A 41 -4.01 -1.10 25.38
N TRP A 42 -3.87 -1.54 24.13
CA TRP A 42 -3.27 -0.74 23.05
C TRP A 42 -4.07 0.53 22.75
N GLN A 43 -5.40 0.45 22.70
CA GLN A 43 -6.29 1.60 22.49
C GLN A 43 -6.23 2.62 23.65
N ASN A 44 -5.80 2.18 24.83
CA ASN A 44 -5.61 3.07 25.98
C ASN A 44 -4.32 3.89 25.89
N TYR A 45 -3.33 3.50 25.08
CA TYR A 45 -2.18 4.36 24.81
C TYR A 45 -2.61 5.59 24.00
N LYS A 46 -2.24 6.77 24.48
CA LYS A 46 -2.61 8.06 23.86
C LYS A 46 -1.46 8.72 23.10
N LEU A 47 -0.26 8.14 23.19
CA LEU A 47 0.93 8.59 22.49
C LEU A 47 1.71 7.37 22.03
N GLY A 48 2.06 7.36 20.74
CA GLY A 48 2.98 6.40 20.15
C GLY A 48 4.07 7.16 19.39
N LEU A 49 5.30 6.67 19.46
CA LEU A 49 6.41 7.12 18.63
C LEU A 49 6.78 5.98 17.69
N MET A 50 6.69 6.22 16.39
CA MET A 50 7.24 5.34 15.36
C MET A 50 8.36 6.08 14.66
N MET A 51 9.46 5.38 14.39
CA MET A 51 10.59 5.93 13.68
C MET A 51 10.92 5.01 12.50
N HIS A 52 10.89 5.58 11.30
CA HIS A 52 11.32 4.91 10.08
C HIS A 52 12.78 5.25 9.83
N TRP A 53 13.69 4.36 10.25
CA TRP A 53 15.13 4.56 10.16
C TRP A 53 15.84 3.29 9.70
N GLY A 54 16.82 3.44 8.82
CA GLY A 54 17.64 2.34 8.30
C GLY A 54 18.74 2.82 7.36
N PRO A 55 19.42 1.92 6.63
CA PRO A 55 20.52 2.30 5.74
C PRO A 55 20.11 3.32 4.64
N TYR A 56 18.86 3.25 4.16
CA TYR A 56 18.28 4.28 3.27
C TYR A 56 18.31 5.70 3.89
N SER A 57 18.16 5.82 5.21
CA SER A 57 18.24 7.11 5.91
C SER A 57 19.66 7.69 5.89
N GLN A 58 20.68 6.84 5.88
CA GLN A 58 22.08 7.27 5.79
C GLN A 58 22.40 7.84 4.40
N TRP A 59 21.82 7.25 3.35
CA TRP A 59 21.93 7.76 1.99
C TRP A 59 20.99 8.91 1.66
N GLY A 60 20.04 9.22 2.54
CA GLY A 60 19.03 10.26 2.30
C GLY A 60 18.13 9.94 1.10
N VAL A 61 17.92 8.64 0.80
CA VAL A 61 17.02 8.21 -0.28
C VAL A 61 15.61 7.98 0.27
N THR A 62 14.62 8.17 -0.60
CA THR A 62 13.21 7.99 -0.23
C THR A 62 12.92 6.53 0.08
N GLU A 63 12.78 6.24 1.38
CA GLU A 63 12.31 4.97 1.94
C GLU A 63 13.18 3.75 1.56
N SER A 64 12.84 2.58 2.10
CA SER A 64 13.56 1.33 1.84
C SER A 64 13.29 0.72 0.46
N TRP A 65 12.31 1.22 -0.31
CA TRP A 65 11.87 0.60 -1.56
C TRP A 65 12.97 0.47 -2.61
N THR A 66 13.98 1.35 -2.57
CA THR A 66 15.09 1.30 -3.51
C THR A 66 15.85 -0.04 -3.49
N ILE A 67 15.78 -0.83 -2.40
CA ILE A 67 16.37 -2.17 -2.31
C ILE A 67 15.52 -3.27 -2.95
N CYS A 68 14.25 -3.01 -3.24
CA CYS A 68 13.40 -4.01 -3.89
C CYS A 68 13.80 -4.12 -5.38
N SER A 69 13.55 -5.24 -6.05
CA SER A 69 14.08 -5.53 -7.39
C SER A 69 13.07 -5.28 -8.53
N GLU A 70 12.25 -4.25 -8.43
CA GLU A 70 11.21 -3.93 -9.40
C GLU A 70 11.61 -2.77 -10.33
N ASP A 71 11.21 -2.88 -11.60
CA ASP A 71 11.61 -1.94 -12.66
C ASP A 71 10.99 -0.53 -12.52
N TRP A 72 9.87 -0.41 -11.80
CA TRP A 72 9.18 0.87 -11.59
C TRP A 72 9.82 1.74 -10.49
N ILE A 73 10.80 1.20 -9.77
CA ILE A 73 11.49 1.90 -8.69
C ILE A 73 12.71 2.64 -9.25
N ARG A 74 12.81 3.94 -8.97
CA ARG A 74 13.94 4.77 -9.38
C ARG A 74 15.08 4.64 -8.35
N ARG A 75 16.29 4.38 -8.84
CA ARG A 75 17.50 4.20 -8.02
C ARG A 75 18.62 5.10 -8.53
N LYS A 76 19.71 5.21 -7.75
CA LYS A 76 20.92 5.93 -8.16
C LYS A 76 21.70 5.19 -9.26
N SER A 77 21.62 3.86 -9.29
CA SER A 77 22.20 3.00 -10.32
C SER A 77 21.08 2.22 -11.01
N ASP A 78 21.14 2.12 -12.34
CA ASP A 78 20.24 1.29 -13.14
C ASP A 78 20.57 -0.20 -12.98
N ASN A 79 21.76 -0.55 -12.48
CA ASN A 79 22.14 -1.93 -12.16
C ASN A 79 21.75 -2.28 -10.73
N TYR A 80 20.67 -3.05 -10.59
CA TYR A 80 20.16 -3.51 -9.29
C TYR A 80 21.21 -4.27 -8.47
N ASN A 81 22.00 -5.17 -9.08
CA ASN A 81 22.95 -6.00 -8.35
C ASN A 81 24.07 -5.16 -7.73
N GLU A 82 24.57 -4.18 -8.47
CA GLU A 82 25.56 -3.23 -7.98
C GLU A 82 24.98 -2.38 -6.84
N TYR A 83 23.77 -1.84 -7.04
CA TYR A 83 23.06 -1.08 -6.00
C TYR A 83 22.88 -1.88 -4.70
N ASN A 84 22.48 -3.15 -4.80
CA ASN A 84 22.28 -4.01 -3.63
C ASN A 84 23.59 -4.27 -2.88
N ILE A 85 24.70 -4.52 -3.60
CA ILE A 85 26.02 -4.72 -2.99
C ILE A 85 26.46 -3.46 -2.24
N GLU A 86 26.29 -2.27 -2.84
CA GLU A 86 26.62 -1.00 -2.19
C GLU A 86 25.74 -0.77 -0.95
N TYR A 87 24.44 -1.05 -1.06
CA TYR A 87 23.47 -0.83 0.01
C TYR A 87 23.76 -1.74 1.21
N GLU A 88 24.06 -3.03 0.98
CA GLU A 88 24.50 -3.95 2.03
C GLU A 88 25.87 -3.57 2.62
N GLY A 89 26.69 -2.85 1.85
CA GLY A 89 27.99 -2.33 2.26
C GLY A 89 27.91 -1.23 3.32
N LEU A 90 26.77 -0.54 3.45
CA LEU A 90 26.56 0.57 4.40
C LEU A 90 26.78 0.19 5.87
N LYS A 91 26.68 -1.09 6.22
CA LYS A 91 27.00 -1.55 7.59
C LYS A 91 28.46 -1.34 8.00
N LYS A 92 29.35 -1.04 7.05
CA LYS A 92 30.79 -0.86 7.28
C LYS A 92 31.24 0.60 7.38
N THR A 93 30.32 1.55 7.19
CA THR A 93 30.57 3.00 7.23
C THR A 93 30.06 3.58 8.53
#